data_AF-A0A8B3CQF5-F1
#
_entry.id   AF-A0A8B3CQF5-F1
#
_cell.length_a   1.000
_cell.length_b   1.000
_cell.length_c   1.000
_cell.angle_alpha   90.00
_cell.angle_beta   90.00
_cell.angle_gamma   90.00
#
_symmetry.space_group_name_H-M   'P 1'
#
loop_
_entity.id
_entity.type
_entity.pdbx_description
1 polymer ?
#
loop_
_entity_poly.entity_id
_entity_poly.type
_entity_poly.pdbx_seq_one_letter_code
_entity_poly.pdbx_strand_id
1 'polypeptide(L)' 'MHDYSKQLFKELQEKEYVCYTEESYELIGDVDNVVFPFGTTLLPDGDTIHLYCGAADTSIALATGSVSELLERLRKQ' A
#
# COMPACT_ATOMS: atom_id res chain seq x y z
N MET A 1 11.20 -10.19 10.78
CA MET A 1 10.52 -9.30 9.81
C MET A 1 9.47 -10.16 9.14
N HIS A 2 8.22 -10.10 9.62
CA HIS A 2 7.12 -10.77 8.92
C HIS A 2 6.84 -9.96 7.66
N ASP A 3 6.96 -10.60 6.50
CA ASP A 3 6.70 -9.97 5.20
C ASP A 3 5.19 -10.03 4.95
N TYR A 4 4.49 -8.97 5.38
CA TYR A 4 3.06 -8.78 5.11
C TYR A 4 2.89 -8.12 3.73
N SER A 5 3.29 -8.86 2.69
CA SER A 5 3.18 -8.42 1.29
C SER A 5 1.71 -8.40 0.87
N LYS A 6 1.18 -7.20 0.63
CA LYS A 6 -0.13 -7.00 -0.02
C LYS A 6 0.04 -6.65 -1.49
N GLN A 7 -0.84 -7.15 -2.34
CA GLN A 7 -0.92 -6.66 -3.71
C GLN A 7 -1.72 -5.36 -3.71
N LEU A 8 -1.08 -4.25 -4.07
CA LEU A 8 -1.61 -2.89 -4.04
C LEU A 8 -2.90 -2.74 -4.88
N PHE A 9 -3.17 -3.69 -5.79
CA PHE A 9 -4.26 -3.62 -6.76
C PHE A 9 -5.26 -4.77 -6.74
N LYS A 10 -5.01 -5.86 -6.02
CA LYS A 10 -5.92 -7.03 -6.08
C LYS A 10 -7.25 -6.76 -5.35
N GLU A 11 -7.31 -5.73 -4.50
CA GLU A 11 -8.46 -5.41 -3.65
C GLU A 11 -9.07 -4.02 -3.91
N LEU A 12 -8.52 -3.23 -4.85
CA LEU A 12 -9.03 -1.90 -5.20
C LEU A 12 -10.27 -1.90 -6.12
N GLN A 13 -10.95 -3.04 -6.26
CA GLN A 13 -12.14 -3.15 -7.12
C GLN A 13 -13.29 -2.23 -6.69
N GLU A 14 -13.32 -1.75 -5.44
CA GLU A 14 -14.38 -0.83 -4.95
C GLU A 14 -13.90 0.44 -4.22
N LYS A 15 -12.61 0.57 -3.85
CA LYS A 15 -12.13 1.70 -3.03
C LYS A 15 -11.27 2.69 -3.83
N GLU A 16 -11.59 3.98 -3.67
CA GLU A 16 -10.89 5.12 -4.29
C GLU A 16 -9.50 5.39 -3.68
N TYR A 17 -9.23 4.84 -2.50
CA TYR A 17 -8.01 5.08 -1.73
C TYR A 17 -6.94 4.03 -2.03
N VAL A 18 -5.70 4.47 -2.30
CA VAL A 18 -4.53 3.60 -2.53
C VAL A 18 -4.08 2.89 -1.25
N CYS A 19 -4.31 3.49 -0.08
CA CYS A 19 -3.98 2.91 1.21
C CYS A 19 -5.19 3.03 2.13
N TYR A 20 -5.63 1.91 2.70
CA TYR A 20 -6.70 1.84 3.68
C TYR A 20 -6.43 0.69 4.65
N THR A 21 -7.05 0.72 5.83
CA THR A 21 -6.89 -0.30 6.87
C THR A 21 -7.80 -1.51 6.59
N GLU A 22 -7.26 -2.71 6.61
CA GLU A 22 -8.01 -3.97 6.49
C GLU A 22 -7.44 -5.08 7.38
N GLU A 23 -6.12 -5.14 7.52
CA GLU A 23 -5.47 -6.22 8.27
C GLU A 23 -5.34 -5.88 9.75
N SER A 24 -5.29 -6.94 10.57
CA SER A 24 -5.16 -6.80 12.02
C SER A 24 -3.99 -5.90 12.46
N TYR A 25 -2.86 -5.94 11.75
CA TYR A 25 -1.67 -5.12 12.04
C TYR A 25 -1.80 -3.65 11.61
N GLU A 26 -2.87 -3.28 10.90
CA GLU A 26 -3.23 -1.90 10.51
C GLU A 26 -4.34 -1.34 11.42
N LEU A 27 -5.15 -2.24 11.98
CA LEU A 27 -6.27 -1.91 12.86
C LEU A 27 -5.84 -1.75 14.32
N ILE A 28 -4.81 -2.48 14.76
CA ILE A 28 -4.39 -2.56 16.16
C ILE A 28 -2.90 -2.25 16.30
N GLY A 29 -2.55 -1.27 17.13
CA GLY A 29 -1.16 -0.91 17.43
C GLY A 29 -1.04 0.25 18.42
N ASP A 30 0.09 0.95 18.41
CA ASP A 30 0.30 2.18 19.17
C ASP A 30 -0.70 3.27 18.77
N VAL A 31 -1.10 3.29 17.49
CA VAL A 31 -2.21 4.11 16.99
C VAL A 31 -3.12 3.25 16.11
N ASP A 32 -4.31 2.92 16.63
CA ASP A 32 -5.28 2.06 15.93
C ASP A 32 -5.81 2.69 14.64
N ASN A 33 -6.16 1.83 13.67
CA ASN A 33 -6.78 2.20 12.39
C ASN A 33 -5.95 3.19 11.56
N VAL A 34 -4.64 2.94 11.43
CA VAL A 34 -3.74 3.79 10.64
C VAL A 34 -2.96 2.97 9.61
N VAL A 35 -2.96 3.46 8.37
CA VAL A 35 -1.99 3.11 7.33
C VAL A 35 -1.42 4.40 6.76
N PHE A 36 -0.10 4.59 6.86
CA PHE A 36 0.57 5.81 6.42
C PHE A 36 1.72 5.51 5.45
N PRO A 37 1.64 5.91 4.17
CA PRO A 37 2.73 5.70 3.22
C PRO A 37 3.92 6.62 3.53
N PHE A 38 5.15 6.07 3.55
CA PHE A 38 6.35 6.86 3.85
C PHE A 38 7.53 6.62 2.91
N GLY A 39 7.51 5.58 2.06
CA GLY A 39 8.61 5.30 1.14
C GLY A 39 8.19 4.49 -0.07
N THR A 40 8.88 4.67 -1.19
CA THR A 40 8.66 3.91 -2.42
C THR A 40 9.96 3.49 -3.09
N THR A 41 9.93 2.35 -3.76
CA THR A 41 10.99 1.95 -4.70
C THR A 41 10.38 1.49 -6.01
N LEU A 42 11.01 1.88 -7.14
CA LEU A 42 10.68 1.40 -8.47
C LEU A 42 11.64 0.25 -8.81
N LEU A 43 11.09 -0.87 -9.25
CA LEU A 43 11.88 -2.03 -9.63
C LEU A 43 12.53 -1.83 -11.01
N PRO A 44 13.56 -2.63 -11.35
CA PRO A 44 14.29 -2.48 -12.62
C PRO A 44 13.45 -2.68 -13.89
N ASP A 45 12.26 -3.26 -13.78
CA ASP A 45 11.30 -3.38 -14.89
C ASP A 45 10.70 -2.04 -15.32
N GLY A 46 10.89 -0.98 -14.51
CA GLY A 46 10.42 0.36 -14.79
C GLY A 46 8.92 0.56 -14.54
N ASP A 47 8.23 -0.43 -13.98
CA ASP A 47 6.78 -0.36 -13.75
C ASP A 47 6.37 -0.84 -12.37
N THR A 48 7.00 -1.88 -11.81
CA THR A 48 6.62 -2.41 -10.51
C THR A 48 7.07 -1.45 -9.41
N ILE A 49 6.12 -0.97 -8.61
CA ILE A 49 6.34 -0.12 -7.44
C ILE A 49 6.14 -0.90 -6.15
N HIS A 50 7.10 -0.78 -5.24
CA HIS A 50 6.96 -1.13 -3.84
C HIS A 50 6.63 0.13 -3.05
N LEU A 51 5.52 0.11 -2.31
CA LEU A 51 5.08 1.16 -1.41
C LEU A 51 5.17 0.66 0.03
N TYR A 52 6.03 1.30 0.81
CA TYR A 52 6.23 1.01 2.22
C TYR A 52 5.31 1.89 3.06
N CYS A 53 4.50 1.24 3.88
CA CYS A 53 3.51 1.87 4.72
C CYS A 53 3.78 1.56 6.20
N GLY A 54 3.68 2.57 7.05
CA GLY A 54 3.51 2.36 8.49
C GLY A 54 2.11 1.83 8.75
N ALA A 55 2.00 0.81 9.60
CA ALA A 55 0.75 0.19 9.98
C ALA A 55 0.58 0.25 11.50
N ALA A 56 -0.49 0.93 11.92
CA ALA A 56 -0.86 1.22 13.30
C ALA A 56 0.29 1.77 14.17
N ASP A 57 1.18 2.60 13.59
CA ASP A 57 2.44 3.09 14.19
C ASP A 57 3.32 2.00 14.85
N THR A 58 3.14 0.74 14.43
CA THR A 58 3.75 -0.43 15.09
C THR A 58 4.55 -1.29 14.13
N SER A 59 4.07 -1.42 12.90
CA SER A 59 4.63 -2.33 11.90
C SER A 59 4.91 -1.60 10.59
N ILE A 60 5.76 -2.21 9.75
CA ILE A 60 5.95 -1.79 8.36
C ILE A 60 5.28 -2.83 7.48
N ALA A 61 4.39 -2.37 6.61
CA ALA A 61 3.74 -3.14 5.56
C ALA A 61 4.32 -2.77 4.20
N LEU A 62 4.26 -3.71 3.25
CA LEU A 62 4.67 -3.51 1.88
C LEU A 62 3.49 -3.80 0.95
N ALA A 63 3.15 -2.81 0.11
CA ALA A 63 2.21 -2.98 -0.96
C ALA A 63 2.93 -2.93 -2.31
N THR A 64 2.61 -3.86 -3.22
CA THR A 64 3.23 -3.96 -4.55
C THR A 64 2.24 -3.67 -5.65
N GLY A 65 2.55 -2.71 -6.53
CA GLY A 65 1.72 -2.28 -7.64
C GLY A 65 2.52 -1.98 -8.91
N SER A 66 1.87 -1.30 -9.85
CA SER A 66 2.34 -0.87 -11.16
C SER A 66 2.13 0.65 -11.28
N VAL A 67 3.17 1.35 -11.73
CA VAL A 67 3.14 2.80 -11.94
C VAL A 67 2.23 3.16 -13.10
N SER A 68 2.27 2.39 -14.20
CA SER A 68 1.43 2.65 -15.36
C SER A 68 -0.06 2.54 -15.04
N GLU A 69 -0.47 1.52 -14.27
CA GLU A 69 -1.86 1.36 -13.82
C GLU A 69 -2.28 2.52 -12.90
N LEU A 70 -1.41 2.92 -11.95
CA LEU A 70 -1.69 4.04 -11.05
C LEU A 70 -1.90 5.36 -11.83
N LEU A 71 -1.02 5.66 -12.79
CA LEU A 71 -1.12 6.87 -13.62
C LEU A 71 -2.34 6.85 -14.52
N GLU A 72 -2.71 5.70 -15.07
CA GLU A 72 -3.93 5.56 -15.86
C GLU A 72 -5.18 5.89 -15.03
N ARG A 73 -5.23 5.42 -13.77
CA ARG A 73 -6.34 5.69 -12.87
C ARG A 73 -6.41 7.16 -12.45
N LEU A 74 -5.27 7.79 -12.12
CA LEU A 74 -5.23 9.22 -11.78
C LEU A 74 -5.68 10.13 -12.92
N ARG A 75 -5.49 9.72 -14.17
CA ARG A 75 -5.98 10.46 -15.34
C ARG A 75 -7.48 10.31 -15.60
N LYS A 76 -8.13 9.31 -15.00
CA LYS A 76 -9.57 9.01 -15.15
C LYS A 76 -10.44 9.65 -14.06
N GLN A 77 -9.83 10.24 -13.03
CA GLN A 77 -10.51 11.06 -12.01
C GLN A 77 -10.76 12.48 -12.54
#